data_AF-A0A928D4W5-F1
#
_entry.id   AF-A0A928D4W5-F1
#
_cell.length_a   1.000
_cell.length_b   1.000
_cell.length_c   1.000
_cell.angle_alpha   90.00
_cell.angle_beta   90.00
_cell.angle_gamma   90.00
#
_symmetry.space_group_name_H-M   'P 1'
#
loop_
_entity.id
_entity.type
_entity.pdbx_description
1 polymer ?
#
loop_
_entity_poly.entity_id
_entity_poly.type
_entity_poly.pdbx_seq_one_letter_code
_entity_poly.pdbx_strand_id
1 'polypeptide(L)'
;MKKIFIACVLGLACMLQLAADDGFGLGVWFDVPNRIGSKSIEGIGLGLPVIANSQTEGASLALCGNNVQKMEGFQFAWLGFNYARSLEGVQLAFVNMQRKQHGDFALQLGFYNQAGENGVQLGFLNNAHNNATFQLGLININKNGLLPIMIFVNFGRDLFD
;
A
#
# COMPACT_ATOMS: atom_id res chain seq x y z
N MET A 1 30.35 -25.82 2.14
CA MET A 1 29.02 -25.36 1.67
C MET A 1 28.39 -24.32 2.60
N LYS A 2 28.17 -24.58 3.89
CA LYS A 2 27.57 -23.60 4.83
C LYS A 2 28.33 -22.27 4.95
N LYS A 3 29.67 -22.29 4.95
CA LYS A 3 30.52 -21.08 5.05
C LYS A 3 30.49 -20.21 3.80
N ILE A 4 30.39 -20.82 2.62
CA ILE A 4 30.24 -20.11 1.33
C ILE A 4 28.85 -19.50 1.25
N PHE A 5 27.82 -20.24 1.68
CA PHE A 5 26.45 -19.72 1.76
C PHE A 5 26.35 -18.50 2.72
N ILE A 6 26.94 -18.59 3.91
CA ILE A 6 26.97 -17.46 4.87
C ILE A 6 27.77 -16.28 4.30
N ALA A 7 28.90 -16.52 3.63
CA ALA A 7 29.68 -15.46 2.98
C ALA A 7 28.92 -14.80 1.82
N CYS A 8 28.12 -15.57 1.06
CA CYS A 8 27.23 -15.02 0.04
C CYS A 8 26.09 -14.19 0.66
N VAL A 9 25.50 -14.64 1.77
CA VAL A 9 24.44 -13.90 2.49
C VAL A 9 25.00 -12.60 3.08
N LEU A 10 26.17 -12.64 3.70
CA LEU A 10 26.83 -11.45 4.26
C LEU A 10 27.33 -10.50 3.17
N GLY A 11 27.87 -11.04 2.06
CA GLY A 11 28.27 -10.27 0.90
C GLY A 11 27.09 -9.58 0.22
N LEU A 12 25.96 -10.29 0.08
CA LEU A 12 24.71 -9.71 -0.42
C LEU A 12 24.18 -8.63 0.54
N ALA A 13 24.24 -8.86 1.85
CA ALA A 13 23.85 -7.87 2.86
C ALA A 13 24.74 -6.60 2.81
N CYS A 14 26.06 -6.74 2.58
CA CYS A 14 26.97 -5.61 2.40
C CYS A 14 26.75 -4.88 1.06
N MET A 15 26.45 -5.60 -0.02
CA MET A 15 26.10 -4.98 -1.31
C MET A 15 24.76 -4.25 -1.26
N LEU A 16 23.79 -4.78 -0.49
CA LEU A 16 22.52 -4.10 -0.17
C LEU A 16 22.72 -2.86 0.71
N GLN A 17 23.77 -2.82 1.54
CA GLN A 17 24.16 -1.63 2.30
C GLN A 17 24.84 -0.56 1.42
N LEU A 18 25.50 -0.95 0.32
CA LEU A 18 26.15 -0.03 -0.61
C LEU A 18 25.19 0.59 -1.64
N ALA A 19 24.08 -0.06 -1.96
CA ALA A 19 23.06 0.45 -2.89
C ALA A 19 22.06 1.43 -2.23
N ALA A 20 22.31 1.83 -0.99
CA ALA A 20 21.49 2.76 -0.22
C ALA A 20 21.73 4.22 -0.64
N ASP A 21 21.64 4.52 -1.94
CA ASP A 21 21.25 5.86 -2.39
C ASP A 21 19.73 6.01 -2.19
N ASP A 22 19.25 7.25 -2.07
CA ASP A 22 17.91 7.61 -1.56
C ASP A 22 16.70 6.91 -2.21
N GLY A 23 16.90 6.26 -3.36
CA GLY A 23 15.88 5.50 -4.08
C GLY A 23 15.74 4.02 -3.78
N PHE A 24 16.47 3.44 -2.83
CA PHE A 24 16.24 2.04 -2.42
C PHE A 24 16.07 1.88 -0.91
N GLY A 25 15.07 1.09 -0.50
CA GLY A 25 14.86 0.72 0.90
C GLY A 25 14.51 -0.76 1.07
N LEU A 26 15.13 -1.43 2.03
CA LEU A 26 14.91 -2.87 2.31
C LEU A 26 14.34 -3.08 3.72
N GLY A 27 13.05 -3.37 3.82
CA GLY A 27 12.41 -3.79 5.06
C GLY A 27 12.48 -5.31 5.23
N VAL A 28 12.75 -5.75 6.46
CA VAL A 28 12.71 -7.17 6.86
C VAL A 28 11.55 -7.42 7.82
N TRP A 29 11.12 -6.42 8.57
CA TRP A 29 9.94 -6.48 9.41
C TRP A 29 9.38 -5.09 9.65
N PHE A 30 8.34 -4.99 10.48
CA PHE A 30 7.89 -3.71 11.00
C PHE A 30 9.04 -3.00 11.71
N ASP A 31 9.38 -1.82 11.21
CA ASP A 31 10.47 -0.99 11.74
C ASP A 31 11.82 -1.74 11.85
N VAL A 32 12.06 -2.74 11.01
CA VAL A 32 13.34 -3.45 10.94
C VAL A 32 13.88 -3.41 9.51
N PRO A 33 15.09 -2.83 9.31
CA PRO A 33 15.91 -2.10 10.29
C PRO A 33 15.25 -0.77 10.73
N ASN A 34 15.41 -0.39 12.01
CA ASN A 34 14.78 0.81 12.61
C ASN A 34 15.06 2.12 11.88
N ARG A 35 16.10 2.15 11.02
CA ARG A 35 16.43 3.31 10.19
C ARG A 35 15.39 3.57 9.10
N ILE A 36 14.62 2.55 8.70
CA ILE A 36 13.65 2.64 7.61
C ILE A 36 12.30 3.15 8.11
N GLY A 37 11.91 2.84 9.33
CA GLY A 37 10.63 3.29 9.90
C GLY A 37 10.43 4.80 9.82
N SER A 38 11.50 5.57 9.96
CA SER A 38 11.49 7.03 9.84
C SER A 38 11.92 7.56 8.45
N LYS A 39 12.39 6.72 7.54
CA LYS A 39 12.99 7.14 6.26
C LYS A 39 11.92 7.46 5.20
N SER A 40 12.22 8.45 4.36
CA SER A 40 11.55 8.64 3.07
C SER A 40 12.32 7.89 1.98
N ILE A 41 11.61 7.13 1.14
CA ILE A 41 12.19 6.37 0.03
C ILE A 41 11.69 7.01 -1.26
N GLU A 42 12.59 7.56 -2.07
CA GLU A 42 12.27 8.13 -3.39
C GLU A 42 12.68 7.15 -4.50
N GLY A 43 11.91 6.08 -4.65
CA GLY A 43 12.21 4.99 -5.56
C GLY A 43 11.52 3.69 -5.18
N ILE A 44 12.28 2.63 -4.93
CA ILE A 44 11.78 1.27 -4.68
C ILE A 44 12.04 0.83 -3.24
N GLY A 45 10.97 0.58 -2.50
CA GLY A 45 10.98 -0.14 -1.23
C GLY A 45 10.69 -1.62 -1.44
N LEU A 46 11.52 -2.52 -0.88
CA LEU A 46 11.32 -3.97 -0.88
C LEU A 46 11.12 -4.49 0.55
N GLY A 47 10.04 -5.23 0.79
CA GLY A 47 9.70 -5.87 2.06
C GLY A 47 9.87 -7.39 2.01
N LEU A 48 10.84 -7.92 2.75
CA LEU A 48 11.12 -9.35 2.88
C LEU A 48 11.00 -9.81 4.35
N PRO A 49 9.77 -10.04 4.87
CA PRO A 49 8.49 -10.00 4.17
C PRO A 49 7.71 -8.68 4.24
N VAL A 50 8.11 -7.74 5.11
CA VAL A 50 7.36 -6.50 5.38
C VAL A 50 8.30 -5.31 5.30
N ILE A 51 7.78 -4.18 4.81
CA ILE A 51 8.44 -2.87 4.91
C ILE A 51 7.51 -1.87 5.59
N ALA A 52 8.08 -1.09 6.50
CA ALA A 52 7.38 0.00 7.16
C ALA A 52 8.27 1.25 7.21
N ASN A 53 7.74 2.38 6.76
CA ASN A 53 8.49 3.63 6.60
C ASN A 53 7.58 4.86 6.62
N SER A 54 8.19 6.04 6.72
CA SER A 54 7.47 7.32 6.79
C SER A 54 6.82 7.65 5.46
N GLN A 55 7.60 7.66 4.38
CA GLN A 55 7.12 8.07 3.06
C GLN A 55 7.78 7.22 1.97
N THR A 56 7.00 6.89 0.95
CA THR A 56 7.52 6.33 -0.29
C THR A 56 6.94 7.13 -1.44
N GLU A 57 7.81 7.69 -2.26
CA GLU A 57 7.51 8.22 -3.58
C GLU A 57 8.09 7.23 -4.60
N GLY A 58 7.24 6.53 -5.34
CA GLY A 58 7.65 5.45 -6.24
C GLY A 58 6.90 4.14 -5.99
N ALA A 59 7.62 3.05 -5.74
CA ALA A 59 7.03 1.71 -5.56
C ALA A 59 7.40 1.09 -4.21
N SER A 60 6.44 0.49 -3.51
CA SER A 60 6.67 -0.31 -2.31
C SER A 60 6.14 -1.73 -2.51
N LEU A 61 7.05 -2.70 -2.59
CA LEU A 61 6.76 -4.09 -2.93
C LEU A 61 7.11 -4.99 -1.76
N ALA A 62 6.17 -5.79 -1.27
CA ALA A 62 6.40 -6.67 -0.13
C ALA A 62 5.82 -8.06 -0.36
N LEU A 63 6.38 -9.06 0.33
CA LEU A 63 5.80 -10.41 0.30
C LEU A 63 4.51 -10.49 1.12
N CYS A 64 4.49 -9.90 2.31
CA CYS A 64 3.35 -9.97 3.23
C CYS A 64 2.71 -8.62 3.50
N GLY A 65 3.45 -7.51 3.51
CA GLY A 65 2.78 -6.23 3.68
C GLY A 65 3.63 -4.98 3.66
N ASN A 66 2.96 -3.88 3.34
CA ASN A 66 3.50 -2.53 3.35
C ASN A 66 2.78 -1.70 4.41
N ASN A 67 3.54 -0.96 5.22
CA ASN A 67 3.01 0.00 6.19
C ASN A 67 3.72 1.35 6.02
N VAL A 68 3.18 2.17 5.12
CA VAL A 68 3.79 3.45 4.75
C VAL A 68 2.91 4.58 5.28
N GLN A 69 3.45 5.62 5.91
CA GLN A 69 2.57 6.71 6.36
C GLN A 69 2.05 7.53 5.17
N LYS A 70 2.94 7.98 4.28
CA LYS A 70 2.60 8.70 3.05
C LYS A 70 3.07 7.91 1.84
N MET A 71 2.14 7.45 1.03
CA MET A 71 2.45 6.71 -0.19
C MET A 71 2.04 7.52 -1.42
N GLU A 72 3.00 7.76 -2.30
CA GLU A 72 2.83 8.35 -3.62
C GLU A 72 3.35 7.36 -4.67
N GLY A 73 2.47 6.75 -5.45
CA GLY A 73 2.82 5.78 -6.49
C GLY A 73 2.17 4.40 -6.31
N PHE A 74 2.96 3.33 -6.29
CA PHE A 74 2.45 1.95 -6.35
C PHE A 74 2.80 1.11 -5.11
N GLN A 75 1.81 0.53 -4.44
CA GLN A 75 2.00 -0.45 -3.36
C GLN A 75 1.53 -1.82 -3.77
N PHE A 76 2.38 -2.82 -3.57
CA PHE A 76 2.05 -4.21 -3.82
C PHE A 76 2.44 -5.10 -2.64
N ALA A 77 1.51 -5.93 -2.19
CA ALA A 77 1.80 -7.02 -1.28
C ALA A 77 1.24 -8.33 -1.84
N TRP A 78 2.06 -9.37 -1.95
CA TRP A 78 1.62 -10.66 -2.50
C TRP A 78 0.57 -11.33 -1.60
N LEU A 79 0.95 -11.72 -0.37
CA LEU A 79 0.12 -12.51 0.55
C LEU A 79 -0.19 -11.74 1.84
N GLY A 80 -0.70 -10.52 1.72
CA GLY A 80 -1.22 -9.83 2.89
C GLY A 80 -1.80 -8.47 2.59
N PHE A 81 -1.20 -7.42 3.15
CA PHE A 81 -1.87 -6.12 3.24
C PHE A 81 -1.02 -4.93 2.83
N ASN A 82 -1.68 -3.93 2.25
CA ASN A 82 -1.14 -2.59 2.12
C ASN A 82 -1.85 -1.67 3.11
N TYR A 83 -1.08 -0.91 3.86
CA TYR A 83 -1.58 0.18 4.69
C TYR A 83 -0.88 1.49 4.32
N ALA A 84 -1.69 2.52 4.07
CA ALA A 84 -1.25 3.89 3.90
C ALA A 84 -2.03 4.83 4.82
N ARG A 85 -1.36 5.73 5.57
CA ARG A 85 -2.14 6.79 6.26
C ARG A 85 -2.67 7.80 5.25
N SER A 86 -1.87 8.12 4.25
CA SER A 86 -2.15 9.01 3.14
C SER A 86 -1.75 8.31 1.84
N LEU A 87 -2.68 8.17 0.90
CA LEU A 87 -2.45 7.50 -0.37
C LEU A 87 -2.73 8.43 -1.54
N GLU A 88 -1.76 8.52 -2.44
CA GLU A 88 -1.88 8.98 -3.82
C GLU A 88 -1.33 7.87 -4.73
N GLY A 89 -2.18 7.24 -5.53
CA GLY A 89 -1.77 6.15 -6.42
C GLY A 89 -2.51 4.82 -6.19
N VAL A 90 -1.81 3.70 -6.32
CA VAL A 90 -2.42 2.38 -6.45
C VAL A 90 -1.99 1.45 -5.32
N GLN A 91 -2.93 0.75 -4.69
CA GLN A 91 -2.66 -0.37 -3.78
C GLN A 91 -3.19 -1.69 -4.36
N LEU A 92 -2.33 -2.69 -4.42
CA LEU A 92 -2.65 -4.05 -4.85
C LEU A 92 -2.22 -5.06 -3.77
N ALA A 93 -3.20 -5.68 -3.11
CA ALA A 93 -2.96 -6.71 -2.11
C ALA A 93 -4.24 -7.52 -1.84
N PHE A 94 -4.16 -8.54 -0.98
CA PHE A 94 -5.38 -9.20 -0.50
C PHE A 94 -6.24 -8.24 0.33
N VAL A 95 -5.60 -7.40 1.14
CA VAL A 95 -6.23 -6.36 1.96
C VAL A 95 -5.58 -5.01 1.68
N ASN A 96 -6.35 -4.01 1.26
CA ASN A 96 -5.86 -2.64 1.14
C ASN A 96 -6.56 -1.75 2.15
N MET A 97 -5.78 -0.87 2.79
CA MET A 97 -6.26 0.08 3.77
C MET A 97 -5.61 1.43 3.53
N GLN A 98 -6.43 2.46 3.44
CA GLN A 98 -5.99 3.84 3.53
C GLN A 98 -6.89 4.67 4.44
N ARG A 99 -6.30 5.64 5.14
CA ARG A 99 -7.03 6.56 6.02
C ARG A 99 -7.44 7.87 5.37
N LYS A 100 -6.60 8.41 4.49
CA LYS A 100 -6.87 9.64 3.75
C LYS A 100 -6.40 9.47 2.32
N GLN A 101 -7.15 10.04 1.38
CA GLN A 101 -6.63 10.29 0.05
C GLN A 101 -5.88 11.62 0.10
N HIS A 102 -4.67 11.63 -0.45
CA HIS A 102 -3.95 12.86 -0.75
C HIS A 102 -3.70 12.90 -2.25
N GLY A 103 -3.81 14.09 -2.84
CA GLY A 103 -3.82 14.23 -4.29
C GLY A 103 -5.11 13.73 -4.95
N ASP A 104 -5.05 13.60 -6.27
CA ASP A 104 -6.25 13.51 -7.10
C ASP A 104 -6.70 12.05 -7.35
N PHE A 105 -5.83 11.08 -7.09
CA PHE A 105 -6.05 9.70 -7.49
C PHE A 105 -5.69 8.69 -6.41
N ALA A 106 -6.63 7.79 -6.10
CA ALA A 106 -6.39 6.60 -5.30
C ALA A 106 -7.17 5.41 -5.87
N LEU A 107 -6.49 4.30 -6.14
CA LEU A 107 -7.07 3.05 -6.62
C LEU A 107 -6.65 1.90 -5.70
N GLN A 108 -7.62 1.12 -5.24
CA GLN A 108 -7.38 -0.08 -4.45
C GLN A 108 -7.94 -1.30 -5.17
N LEU A 109 -7.10 -2.30 -5.40
CA LEU A 109 -7.46 -3.58 -6.00
C LEU A 109 -7.11 -4.71 -5.03
N GLY A 110 -8.11 -5.46 -4.58
CA GLY A 110 -7.89 -6.52 -3.58
C GLY A 110 -9.13 -7.32 -3.22
N PHE A 111 -9.00 -8.25 -2.27
CA PHE A 111 -10.17 -8.97 -1.76
C PHE A 111 -11.01 -8.05 -0.86
N TYR A 112 -10.34 -7.31 0.02
CA TYR A 112 -10.95 -6.31 0.88
C TYR A 112 -10.26 -4.95 0.73
N ASN A 113 -11.04 -3.90 0.50
CA ASN A 113 -10.55 -2.53 0.41
C ASN A 113 -11.22 -1.65 1.46
N GLN A 114 -10.42 -0.86 2.18
CA GLN A 114 -10.90 0.11 3.16
C GLN A 114 -10.32 1.50 2.88
N ALA A 115 -11.19 2.47 2.65
CA ALA A 115 -10.82 3.87 2.45
C ALA A 115 -11.47 4.78 3.50
N GLY A 116 -10.69 5.69 4.07
CA GLY A 116 -11.26 6.79 4.84
C GLY A 116 -11.93 7.83 3.93
N GLU A 117 -11.36 8.13 2.77
CA GLU A 117 -11.82 9.19 1.85
C GLU A 117 -11.58 8.79 0.40
N ASN A 118 -12.53 9.11 -0.49
CA ASN A 118 -12.46 9.13 -1.96
C ASN A 118 -11.75 7.93 -2.66
N GLY A 119 -11.80 7.92 -4.00
CA GLY A 119 -11.05 6.96 -4.81
C GLY A 119 -11.86 5.78 -5.33
N VAL A 120 -11.18 4.94 -6.08
CA VAL A 120 -11.73 3.79 -6.80
C VAL A 120 -11.38 2.50 -6.06
N GLN A 121 -12.36 1.65 -5.80
CA GLN A 121 -12.15 0.37 -5.12
C GLN A 121 -12.69 -0.79 -5.94
N LEU A 122 -11.84 -1.76 -6.22
CA LEU A 122 -12.16 -2.97 -6.96
C LEU A 122 -11.84 -4.16 -6.06
N GLY A 123 -12.86 -4.91 -5.65
CA GLY A 123 -12.64 -6.03 -4.74
C GLY A 123 -13.87 -6.82 -4.40
N PHE A 124 -13.75 -7.81 -3.52
CA PHE A 124 -14.90 -8.60 -3.10
C PHE A 124 -15.78 -7.81 -2.12
N LEU A 125 -15.13 -7.12 -1.18
CA LEU A 125 -15.75 -6.22 -0.21
C LEU A 125 -15.03 -4.87 -0.23
N ASN A 126 -15.79 -3.81 -0.51
CA ASN A 126 -15.30 -2.43 -0.52
C ASN A 126 -15.97 -1.62 0.59
N ASN A 127 -15.21 -0.81 1.32
CA ASN A 127 -15.71 0.01 2.41
C ASN A 127 -15.08 1.41 2.41
N ALA A 128 -15.90 2.42 2.13
CA ALA A 128 -15.51 3.83 2.14
C ALA A 128 -16.28 4.61 3.21
N HIS A 129 -15.55 5.42 3.99
CA HIS A 129 -16.17 6.30 4.98
C HIS A 129 -16.68 7.61 4.35
N ASN A 130 -15.83 8.35 3.63
CA ASN A 130 -16.18 9.57 2.92
C ASN A 130 -16.20 9.35 1.41
N ASN A 131 -17.36 8.96 0.89
CA ASN A 131 -17.74 9.09 -0.52
C ASN A 131 -16.72 8.53 -1.54
N ALA A 132 -16.58 7.21 -1.64
CA ALA A 132 -15.80 6.63 -2.74
C ALA A 132 -16.36 7.07 -4.10
N THR A 133 -15.47 7.37 -5.05
CA THR A 133 -15.82 7.78 -6.40
C THR A 133 -16.53 6.65 -7.15
N PHE A 134 -15.97 5.44 -7.08
CA PHE A 134 -16.52 4.25 -7.70
C PHE A 134 -16.10 3.00 -6.92
N GLN A 135 -17.02 2.06 -6.77
CA GLN A 135 -16.75 0.75 -6.19
C GLN A 135 -17.33 -0.35 -7.07
N LEU A 136 -16.52 -1.38 -7.33
CA LEU A 136 -16.94 -2.63 -7.97
C LEU A 136 -16.61 -3.78 -7.05
N GLY A 137 -17.63 -4.54 -6.65
CA GLY A 137 -17.46 -5.66 -5.75
C GLY A 137 -18.75 -6.33 -5.33
N LEU A 138 -18.67 -7.51 -4.70
CA LEU A 138 -19.87 -8.22 -4.26
C LEU A 138 -20.67 -7.37 -3.27
N ILE A 139 -19.98 -6.72 -2.34
CA ILE A 139 -20.56 -5.81 -1.36
C ILE A 139 -19.76 -4.49 -1.38
N ASN A 140 -20.48 -3.39 -1.55
CA ASN A 140 -19.91 -2.05 -1.63
C ASN A 140 -20.57 -1.15 -0.59
N ILE A 141 -19.81 -0.74 0.42
CA ILE A 141 -20.24 0.19 1.46
C ILE A 141 -19.63 1.55 1.13
N ASN A 142 -20.48 2.55 0.91
CA ASN A 142 -20.09 3.93 0.66
C ASN A 142 -20.94 4.85 1.54
N LYS A 143 -20.53 5.06 2.79
CA LYS A 143 -21.41 5.65 3.83
C LYS A 143 -21.98 7.02 3.45
N ASN A 144 -21.17 7.83 2.78
CA ASN A 144 -21.54 9.18 2.31
C ASN A 144 -21.77 9.24 0.79
N GLY A 145 -21.91 8.08 0.14
CA GLY A 145 -22.17 7.94 -1.30
C GLY A 145 -23.57 8.33 -1.74
N LEU A 146 -23.87 8.02 -3.02
CA LEU A 146 -25.24 8.08 -3.54
C LEU A 146 -26.15 7.13 -2.76
N LEU A 147 -25.70 5.88 -2.56
CA LEU A 147 -26.36 4.87 -1.74
C LEU A 147 -25.37 4.30 -0.71
N PRO A 148 -25.74 4.21 0.59
CA PRO A 148 -24.83 3.73 1.64
C PRO A 148 -24.27 2.32 1.44
N ILE A 149 -25.07 1.41 0.89
CA ILE A 149 -24.69 0.01 0.64
C ILE A 149 -25.30 -0.44 -0.69
N MET A 150 -24.49 -1.09 -1.54
CA MET A 150 -24.92 -1.66 -2.81
C MET A 150 -24.21 -2.99 -3.11
N ILE A 151 -24.83 -3.83 -3.94
CA ILE A 151 -24.20 -5.04 -4.50
C ILE A 151 -23.68 -4.76 -5.91
N PHE A 152 -22.61 -5.45 -6.29
CA PHE A 152 -21.90 -5.33 -7.59
C PHE A 152 -21.27 -3.97 -7.85
N VAL A 153 -22.02 -2.87 -7.84
CA VAL A 153 -21.52 -1.53 -8.17
C VAL A 153 -22.04 -0.49 -7.18
N ASN A 154 -21.21 0.49 -6.82
CA ASN A 154 -21.62 1.70 -6.11
C ASN A 154 -20.90 2.94 -6.66
N PHE A 155 -21.54 4.10 -6.57
CA PHE A 155 -21.05 5.37 -7.09
C PHE A 155 -20.98 6.43 -5.99
N GLY A 156 -20.02 7.33 -6.12
CA GLY A 156 -19.95 8.55 -5.32
C GLY A 156 -21.10 9.50 -5.67
N ARG A 157 -21.52 10.31 -4.69
CA ARG A 157 -22.54 11.34 -4.90
C ARG A 157 -22.08 12.41 -5.88
N ASP A 158 -20.84 12.84 -5.72
CA ASP A 158 -20.19 13.92 -6.48
C ASP A 158 -20.10 13.66 -7.99
N LEU A 159 -20.40 12.44 -8.44
CA LEU A 159 -20.48 12.11 -9.87
C LEU A 159 -21.75 12.66 -10.54
N PHE A 160 -22.74 13.08 -9.74
CA PHE A 160 -24.07 13.49 -10.21
C PHE A 160 -24.44 14.94 -9.82
N ASP A 161 -23.55 15.64 -9.13
CA ASP A 161 -23.66 17.07 -8.77
C ASP A 161 -22.89 17.94 -9.78
#